data_AF-A0A7C5RYH3-F1
#
_entry.id   AF-A0A7C5RYH3-F1
#
_cell.length_a   1.000
_cell.length_b   1.000
_cell.length_c   1.000
_cell.angle_alpha   90.00
_cell.angle_beta   90.00
_cell.angle_gamma   90.00
#
_symmetry.space_group_name_H-M   'P 1'
#
loop_
_entity.id
_entity.type
_entity.pdbx_description
1 polymer ?
#
loop_
_entity_poly.entity_id
_entity_poly.type
_entity_poly.pdbx_seq_one_letter_code
_entity_poly.pdbx_strand_id
1 'polypeptide(L)'
;MIGLIDYISEKYSNVVEIGIGRYPEVAYSLYLKGINVIATDIYYFSYKGIRFFIDNIMEPNVSIYNGAGLLYSIRPAPELVIYMKRLAKNIKADLIVKPLSSEFYEGDLKRYKSINFYLWNFS
;
A
#
# COMPACT_ATOMS: atom_id res chain seq x y z
N MET A 1 0.52 -4.85 13.29
CA MET A 1 1.02 -4.80 11.91
C MET A 1 1.49 -6.15 11.37
N ILE A 2 2.01 -7.07 12.21
CA ILE A 2 2.48 -8.42 11.79
C ILE A 2 1.47 -9.16 10.90
N GLY A 3 0.18 -9.19 11.26
CA GLY A 3 -0.83 -9.86 10.43
C GLY A 3 -0.96 -9.28 9.01
N LEU A 4 -0.75 -7.98 8.83
CA LEU A 4 -0.78 -7.36 7.50
C LEU A 4 0.47 -7.75 6.70
N ILE A 5 1.63 -7.71 7.33
CA ILE A 5 2.91 -8.13 6.73
C ILE A 5 2.81 -9.58 6.25
N ASP A 6 2.30 -10.48 7.09
CA ASP A 6 2.14 -11.89 6.74
C ASP A 6 1.18 -12.07 5.57
N TYR A 7 -0.01 -11.45 5.64
CA TYR A 7 -1.00 -11.51 4.55
C TYR A 7 -0.41 -11.05 3.22
N ILE A 8 0.31 -9.94 3.21
CA ILE A 8 0.92 -9.41 1.99
C ILE A 8 2.02 -10.37 1.51
N SER A 9 2.93 -10.81 2.38
CA SER A 9 4.05 -11.68 2.01
C SER A 9 3.63 -13.08 1.52
N GLU A 10 2.45 -13.55 1.91
CA GLU A 10 1.91 -14.84 1.47
C GLU A 10 1.28 -14.77 0.07
N LYS A 11 0.92 -13.58 -0.42
CA LYS A 11 0.08 -13.41 -1.61
C LYS A 11 0.70 -12.57 -2.72
N TYR A 12 1.62 -11.68 -2.40
CA TYR A 12 2.16 -10.71 -3.35
C TYR A 12 3.68 -10.66 -3.29
N SER A 13 4.30 -10.50 -4.46
CA SER A 13 5.76 -10.37 -4.60
C SER A 13 6.22 -8.97 -4.99
N ASN A 14 5.34 -8.16 -5.60
CA ASN A 14 5.62 -6.78 -6.05
C ASN A 14 4.56 -5.85 -5.47
N VAL A 15 4.97 -4.95 -4.58
CA VAL A 15 4.05 -4.11 -3.82
C VAL A 15 4.51 -2.65 -3.80
N VAL A 16 3.55 -1.73 -3.69
CA VAL A 16 3.81 -0.30 -3.51
C VAL A 16 3.13 0.22 -2.25
N GLU A 17 3.92 0.83 -1.36
CA GLU A 17 3.40 1.59 -0.23
C GLU A 17 3.13 3.03 -0.65
N ILE A 18 1.88 3.47 -0.56
CA ILE A 18 1.47 4.85 -0.84
C ILE A 18 1.38 5.61 0.48
N GLY A 19 2.14 6.69 0.59
CA GLY A 19 2.20 7.52 1.80
C GLY A 19 2.98 6.86 2.93
N ILE A 20 4.19 6.37 2.64
CA ILE A 20 5.04 5.68 3.64
C ILE A 20 5.37 6.58 4.85
N GLY A 21 5.40 7.90 4.65
CA GLY A 21 5.69 8.87 5.70
C GLY A 21 6.98 8.53 6.46
N ARG A 22 6.93 8.69 7.79
CA ARG A 22 8.05 8.45 8.72
C ARG A 22 8.09 7.06 9.34
N TYR A 23 7.11 6.20 9.02
CA TYR A 23 6.88 4.91 9.70
C TYR A 23 6.97 3.76 8.68
N PRO A 24 8.19 3.43 8.22
CA PRO A 24 8.40 2.47 7.14
C PRO A 24 8.36 1.01 7.60
N GLU A 25 7.85 0.70 8.80
CA GLU A 25 8.05 -0.62 9.41
C GLU A 25 7.46 -1.76 8.58
N VAL A 26 6.35 -1.51 7.88
CA VAL A 26 5.70 -2.52 7.03
C VAL A 26 6.49 -2.72 5.75
N ALA A 27 6.81 -1.66 5.00
CA ALA A 27 7.66 -1.76 3.82
C ALA A 27 9.00 -2.44 4.14
N TYR A 28 9.64 -2.08 5.25
CA TYR A 28 10.92 -2.66 5.64
C TYR A 28 10.79 -4.15 5.99
N SER A 29 9.74 -4.52 6.74
CA SER A 29 9.49 -5.93 7.08
C SER A 29 9.19 -6.78 5.84
N LEU A 30 8.47 -6.24 4.86
CA LEU A 30 8.21 -6.90 3.58
C LEU A 30 9.48 -7.04 2.75
N TYR A 31 10.29 -5.98 2.68
CA TYR A 31 11.60 -6.02 2.02
C TYR A 31 12.52 -7.10 2.62
N LEU A 32 12.60 -7.20 3.94
CA LEU A 32 13.38 -8.24 4.62
C LEU A 32 12.87 -9.67 4.36
N LYS A 33 11.58 -9.81 4.00
CA LYS A 33 10.98 -11.09 3.57
C LYS A 33 11.21 -11.39 2.08
N GLY A 34 11.98 -10.57 1.37
CA GLY A 34 12.28 -10.74 -0.05
C GLY A 34 11.19 -10.22 -0.99
N ILE A 35 10.21 -9.49 -0.48
CA ILE A 35 9.19 -8.83 -1.32
C ILE A 35 9.82 -7.62 -2.00
N ASN A 36 9.54 -7.43 -3.28
CA ASN A 36 9.95 -6.23 -4.00
C ASN A 36 9.02 -5.07 -3.62
N VAL A 37 9.55 -4.14 -2.80
CA VAL A 37 8.82 -2.99 -2.28
C VAL A 37 9.28 -1.70 -2.96
N ILE A 38 8.31 -0.95 -3.47
CA ILE A 38 8.45 0.47 -3.80
C ILE A 38 7.66 1.27 -2.78
N ALA A 39 8.12 2.47 -2.43
CA ALA A 39 7.42 3.40 -1.57
C ALA A 39 7.24 4.75 -2.25
N THR A 40 6.10 5.39 -2.02
CA THR A 40 5.83 6.74 -2.50
C THR A 40 5.34 7.63 -1.37
N ASP A 41 5.65 8.92 -1.46
CA ASP A 41 5.10 9.98 -0.61
C ASP A 41 5.23 11.33 -1.32
N ILE A 42 4.48 12.35 -0.91
CA ILE A 42 4.64 13.71 -1.43
C ILE A 42 5.91 14.39 -0.88
N TYR A 43 6.44 13.89 0.24
CA TYR A 43 7.71 14.34 0.81
C TYR A 43 8.81 13.33 0.57
N TYR A 44 10.05 13.80 0.44
CA TYR A 44 11.19 12.90 0.30
C TYR A 44 11.52 12.16 1.62
N PHE A 45 11.60 10.84 1.54
CA PHE A 45 12.15 9.99 2.60
C PHE A 45 13.19 9.04 2.02
N SER A 46 14.21 8.69 2.83
CA SER A 46 15.25 7.76 2.42
C SER A 46 15.33 6.61 3.41
N TYR A 47 15.06 5.40 2.92
CA TYR A 47 15.10 4.17 3.70
C TYR A 47 16.00 3.16 2.99
N LYS A 48 16.99 2.65 3.72
CA LYS A 48 17.96 1.71 3.15
C LYS A 48 17.24 0.47 2.61
N GLY A 49 17.46 0.16 1.33
CA GLY A 49 16.92 -1.03 0.66
C GLY A 49 15.52 -0.85 0.05
N ILE A 50 14.81 0.25 0.33
CA ILE A 50 13.49 0.54 -0.25
C ILE A 50 13.66 1.54 -1.40
N ARG A 51 13.13 1.20 -2.57
CA ARG A 51 13.06 2.15 -3.69
C ARG A 51 11.98 3.17 -3.41
N PHE A 52 12.35 4.44 -3.40
CA PHE A 52 11.46 5.54 -3.03
C PHE A 52 11.27 6.52 -4.21
N PHE A 53 10.03 6.96 -4.42
CA PHE A 53 9.69 8.01 -5.37
C PHE A 53 8.82 9.08 -4.71
N ILE A 54 9.11 10.36 -5.02
CA ILE A 54 8.21 11.44 -4.67
C ILE A 54 7.05 11.41 -5.68
N ASP A 55 5.83 11.17 -5.23
CA ASP A 55 4.65 11.10 -6.09
C ASP A 55 3.38 11.54 -5.35
N ASN A 56 2.50 12.25 -6.06
CA ASN A 56 1.21 12.68 -5.55
C ASN A 56 0.13 11.71 -6.01
N ILE A 57 -0.49 10.98 -5.08
CA ILE A 57 -1.54 10.01 -5.40
C ILE A 57 -2.76 10.63 -6.10
N MET A 58 -3.01 11.93 -5.94
CA MET A 58 -4.10 12.62 -6.63
C MET A 58 -3.84 12.77 -8.14
N GLU A 59 -2.56 12.83 -8.54
CA GLU A 59 -2.09 12.95 -9.91
C GLU A 59 -0.87 12.04 -10.13
N PRO A 60 -1.06 10.70 -10.05
CA PRO A 60 0.05 9.77 -9.92
C PRO A 60 0.80 9.58 -11.24
N ASN A 61 2.13 9.52 -11.16
CA ASN A 61 2.93 9.02 -12.27
C ASN A 61 2.80 7.49 -12.36
N VAL A 62 1.87 7.03 -13.21
CA VAL A 62 1.51 5.61 -13.39
C VAL A 62 2.72 4.71 -13.68
N SER A 63 3.77 5.23 -14.32
CA SER A 63 4.98 4.44 -14.62
C SER A 63 5.68 3.91 -13.37
N ILE A 64 5.56 4.60 -12.22
CA ILE A 64 6.12 4.15 -10.93
C ILE A 64 5.45 2.86 -10.45
N TYR A 65 4.17 2.71 -10.73
CA TYR A 65 3.30 1.66 -10.19
C TYR A 65 3.18 0.44 -11.12
N ASN A 66 3.77 0.51 -12.32
CA ASN A 66 3.59 -0.52 -13.33
C ASN A 66 4.16 -1.88 -12.88
N GLY A 67 3.36 -2.95 -13.04
CA GLY A 67 3.73 -4.30 -12.61
C GLY A 67 3.57 -4.57 -11.11
N ALA A 68 3.06 -3.61 -10.32
CA ALA A 68 2.65 -3.88 -8.94
C ALA A 68 1.45 -4.82 -8.93
N GLY A 69 1.50 -5.86 -8.09
CA GLY A 69 0.33 -6.71 -7.82
C GLY A 69 -0.54 -6.15 -6.68
N LEU A 70 0.04 -5.30 -5.84
CA LEU A 70 -0.64 -4.68 -4.71
C LEU A 70 -0.18 -3.24 -4.52
N LEU A 71 -1.15 -2.34 -4.39
CA LEU A 71 -0.99 -1.04 -3.75
C LEU A 71 -1.48 -1.15 -2.31
N TYR A 72 -0.75 -0.58 -1.36
CA TYR A 72 -1.24 -0.49 0.01
C TYR A 72 -0.94 0.85 0.66
N SER A 73 -1.78 1.24 1.61
CA SER A 73 -1.56 2.43 2.42
C SER A 73 -1.98 2.21 3.87
N ILE A 74 -1.17 2.76 4.78
CA ILE A 74 -1.37 2.65 6.22
C ILE A 74 -1.81 4.02 6.74
N ARG A 75 -3.03 4.06 7.27
CA ARG A 75 -3.67 5.24 7.85
C ARG A 75 -3.70 6.43 6.87
N PRO A 76 -4.10 6.24 5.60
CA PRO A 76 -4.26 7.37 4.69
C PRO A 76 -5.38 8.28 5.17
N ALA A 77 -5.34 9.54 4.72
CA ALA A 77 -6.48 10.42 4.82
C ALA A 77 -7.66 9.83 4.00
N PRO A 78 -8.89 9.78 4.53
CA PRO A 78 -10.01 9.10 3.87
C PRO A 78 -10.29 9.59 2.45
N GLU A 79 -10.15 10.89 2.21
CA GLU A 79 -10.32 11.54 0.91
C GLU A 79 -9.32 11.09 -0.14
N LEU A 80 -8.17 10.52 0.25
CA LEU A 80 -7.14 10.03 -0.68
C LEU A 80 -7.44 8.62 -1.19
N VAL A 81 -8.27 7.85 -0.48
CA VAL A 81 -8.56 6.46 -0.81
C VAL A 81 -9.23 6.32 -2.18
N ILE A 82 -10.04 7.29 -2.60
CA ILE A 82 -10.66 7.27 -3.94
C ILE A 82 -9.61 7.32 -5.06
N TYR A 83 -8.52 8.08 -4.87
CA TYR A 83 -7.44 8.18 -5.85
C TYR A 83 -6.62 6.90 -5.89
N MET A 84 -6.34 6.30 -4.73
CA MET A 84 -5.69 4.97 -4.63
C MET A 84 -6.51 3.91 -5.36
N LYS A 85 -7.83 3.88 -5.15
CA LYS A 85 -8.76 2.96 -5.81
C LYS A 85 -8.76 3.15 -7.33
N ARG A 86 -8.75 4.40 -7.81
CA ARG A 86 -8.67 4.72 -9.24
C ARG A 86 -7.37 4.24 -9.86
N LEU A 87 -6.23 4.46 -9.18
CA LEU A 87 -4.92 4.01 -9.64
C LEU A 87 -4.84 2.49 -9.66
N ALA A 88 -5.20 1.81 -8.56
CA ALA A 88 -5.23 0.36 -8.44
C ALA A 88 -6.03 -0.29 -9.57
N LYS A 89 -7.23 0.23 -9.83
CA LYS A 89 -8.09 -0.22 -10.93
C LYS A 89 -7.46 0.03 -12.32
N ASN A 90 -6.78 1.15 -12.52
CA ASN A 90 -6.13 1.49 -13.78
C ASN A 90 -5.01 0.48 -14.12
N ILE A 91 -4.16 0.17 -13.14
CA ILE A 91 -3.01 -0.73 -13.32
C ILE A 91 -3.33 -2.21 -13.09
N LYS A 92 -4.59 -2.53 -12.75
CA LYS A 92 -5.06 -3.89 -12.39
C LYS A 92 -4.26 -4.51 -11.23
N ALA A 93 -4.07 -3.72 -10.18
CA ALA A 93 -3.45 -4.16 -8.93
C ALA A 93 -4.49 -4.15 -7.81
N ASP A 94 -4.36 -5.05 -6.85
CA ASP A 94 -5.20 -5.01 -5.66
C ASP A 94 -4.89 -3.78 -4.81
N LEU A 95 -5.84 -3.36 -3.98
CA LEU A 95 -5.65 -2.26 -3.04
C LEU A 95 -5.93 -2.74 -1.61
N ILE A 96 -4.97 -2.50 -0.71
CA ILE A 96 -5.16 -2.63 0.73
C ILE A 96 -5.13 -1.26 1.41
N VAL A 97 -6.14 -0.95 2.20
CA VAL A 97 -6.14 0.23 3.09
C VAL A 97 -6.29 -0.22 4.53
N LYS A 98 -5.32 0.15 5.38
CA LYS A 98 -5.39 -0.04 6.82
C LYS A 98 -5.71 1.29 7.51
N PRO A 99 -6.96 1.59 7.88
CA PRO A 99 -7.29 2.85 8.56
C PRO A 99 -6.66 3.01 9.94
N LEU A 100 -6.65 4.26 10.43
CA LEU A 100 -6.29 4.58 11.81
C LEU A 100 -7.39 4.14 12.78
N SER A 101 -8.65 4.34 12.42
CA SER A 101 -9.81 4.17 13.28
C SER A 101 -10.93 3.39 12.58
N SER A 102 -12.18 3.64 12.98
CA SER A 102 -13.40 3.04 12.43
C SER A 102 -13.88 3.72 11.15
N GLU A 103 -12.98 4.24 10.31
CA GLU A 103 -13.36 4.72 8.99
C GLU A 103 -13.88 3.55 8.15
N PHE A 104 -15.06 3.73 7.58
CA PHE A 104 -15.67 2.77 6.67
C PHE A 104 -15.36 3.16 5.23
N TYR A 105 -14.82 2.20 4.49
CA TYR A 105 -14.61 2.34 3.06
C TYR A 105 -15.45 1.30 2.31
N GLU A 106 -15.70 1.54 1.03
CA GLU A 106 -16.42 0.63 0.13
C GLU A 106 -15.65 -0.67 -0.21
N GLY A 107 -14.64 -1.05 0.57
CA GLY A 107 -13.83 -2.24 0.36
C GLY A 107 -14.34 -3.43 1.15
N ASP A 108 -13.87 -4.62 0.79
CA ASP A 108 -14.09 -5.80 1.61
C ASP A 108 -13.32 -5.64 2.93
N LEU A 109 -14.04 -5.55 4.05
CA LEU A 109 -13.41 -5.63 5.36
C LEU A 109 -12.88 -7.06 5.56
N LYS A 110 -11.55 -7.22 5.54
CA LYS A 110 -10.89 -8.49 5.83
C LYS A 110 -10.31 -8.46 7.24
N ARG A 111 -10.54 -9.56 7.95
CA ARG A 111 -9.86 -9.86 9.21
C ARG A 111 -8.85 -10.96 8.95
N TYR A 112 -7.59 -10.71 9.26
CA TYR A 112 -6.53 -11.71 9.19
C TYR A 112 -5.69 -11.66 10.45
N LYS A 113 -5.61 -12.79 11.17
CA LYS A 113 -5.08 -12.85 12.55
C LYS A 113 -5.76 -11.78 13.43
N SER A 114 -4.98 -10.87 14.02
CA SER A 114 -5.46 -9.79 14.89
C SER A 114 -5.62 -8.43 14.19
N ILE A 115 -5.50 -8.36 12.86
CA ILE A 115 -5.63 -7.10 12.11
C ILE A 115 -6.85 -7.11 11.18
N ASN A 116 -7.47 -5.93 11.05
CA ASN A 116 -8.51 -5.66 10.07
C ASN A 116 -8.01 -4.64 9.07
N PHE A 117 -8.31 -4.83 7.78
CA PHE A 117 -8.02 -3.89 6.70
C PHE A 117 -9.08 -4.02 5.60
N TYR A 118 -9.18 -2.99 4.76
CA TYR A 118 -10.04 -3.01 3.58
C TYR A 118 -9.25 -3.51 2.38
N LEU A 119 -9.87 -4.38 1.59
CA LEU A 119 -9.31 -4.95 0.37
C LEU A 119 -10.22 -4.66 -0.82
N TRP A 120 -9.63 -4.24 -1.94
CA TRP A 120 -10.26 -4.26 -3.25
C TRP A 120 -9.44 -5.15 -4.16
N ASN A 121 -10.08 -6.12 -4.81
CA ASN A 121 -9.42 -6.97 -5.79
C ASN A 121 -9.65 -6.38 -7.19
N PHE A 122 -8.57 -6.06 -7.89
CA PHE A 122 -8.59 -5.60 -9.28
C PHE A 122 -7.65 -6.41 -10.19
N SER A 123 -6.82 -7.28 -9.60
CA SER A 123 -5.95 -8.24 -10.28
C SER A 123 -6.60 -9.61 -10.50
#